data_AF-A0A917E297-F1
#
_entry.id   AF-A0A917E297-F1
#
_cell.length_a   1.000
_cell.length_b   1.000
_cell.length_c   1.000
_cell.angle_alpha   90.00
_cell.angle_beta   90.00
_cell.angle_gamma   90.00
#
_symmetry.space_group_name_H-M   'P 1'
#
loop_
_entity.id
_entity.type
_entity.pdbx_description
1 polymer ?
#
loop_
_entity_poly.entity_id
_entity_poly.type
_entity_poly.pdbx_seq_one_letter_code
_entity_poly.pdbx_strand_id
1 'polypeptide(L)' 'MPLRLADLSPMQIRTLAHLDDGHPHADSVGLQLGQEDGAWLEAADSLQTLGLAELSFGWQGVFWLRLTPAGRSMLMGRSA' A
#
# COMPACT_ATOMS: atom_id res chain seq x y z
N MET A 1 -15.95 -9.87 8.92
CA MET A 1 -14.90 -10.90 8.95
C MET A 1 -13.55 -10.22 9.03
N PRO A 2 -12.58 -10.69 9.83
CA PRO A 2 -11.24 -10.11 9.84
C PRO A 2 -10.52 -10.48 8.53
N LEU A 3 -10.04 -9.48 7.80
CA LEU A 3 -9.21 -9.66 6.61
C LEU A 3 -7.86 -10.28 7.03
N ARG A 4 -7.39 -11.29 6.30
CA ARG A 4 -6.10 -11.96 6.53
C ARG A 4 -5.16 -11.71 5.35
N LEU A 5 -3.86 -11.82 5.59
CA LEU A 5 -2.86 -11.68 4.52
C LEU A 5 -3.06 -12.69 3.38
N ALA A 6 -3.56 -13.89 3.68
CA ALA A 6 -3.87 -14.91 2.69
C ALA A 6 -5.05 -14.55 1.77
N ASP A 7 -5.85 -13.55 2.15
CA ASP A 7 -6.95 -13.04 1.34
C ASP A 7 -6.48 -12.02 0.30
N LEU A 8 -5.19 -11.63 0.34
CA LEU A 8 -4.60 -10.71 -0.62
C LEU A 8 -3.98 -11.43 -1.82
N SER A 9 -4.07 -10.77 -2.98
CA SER A 9 -3.35 -11.16 -4.17
C SER A 9 -1.83 -10.98 -4.00
N PRO A 10 -1.01 -11.73 -4.76
CA PRO A 10 0.45 -11.54 -4.74
C PRO A 10 0.89 -10.12 -5.10
N MET A 11 0.10 -9.40 -5.91
CA MET A 11 0.40 -8.00 -6.22
C MET A 11 0.14 -7.09 -5.01
N GLN A 12 -1.00 -7.23 -4.33
CA GLN A 12 -1.31 -6.47 -3.12
C GLN A 12 -0.26 -6.71 -2.01
N ILE A 13 0.22 -7.95 -1.85
CA ILE A 13 1.29 -8.26 -0.90
C ILE A 13 2.60 -7.55 -1.27
N ARG A 14 2.96 -7.54 -2.56
CA ARG A 14 4.15 -6.82 -3.04
C ARG A 14 4.02 -5.32 -2.87
N THR A 15 2.86 -4.74 -3.17
CA THR A 15 2.59 -3.32 -2.96
C THR A 15 2.68 -2.98 -1.47
N LEU A 16 2.07 -3.77 -0.57
CA LEU A 16 2.21 -3.56 0.87
C LEU A 16 3.68 -3.60 1.33
N ALA A 17 4.44 -4.61 0.91
CA ALA A 17 5.85 -4.74 1.26
C ALA A 17 6.72 -3.60 0.68
N HIS A 18 6.33 -3.05 -0.47
CA HIS A 18 7.01 -1.91 -1.07
C HIS A 18 6.77 -0.60 -0.31
N LEU A 19 5.60 -0.46 0.31
CA LEU A 19 5.25 0.70 1.13
C LEU A 19 5.83 0.67 2.55
N ASP A 20 6.25 -0.50 3.01
CA ASP A 20 6.91 -0.69 4.31
C ASP A 20 8.41 -0.48 4.15
N ASP A 21 8.86 0.78 4.18
CA ASP A 21 10.27 1.16 4.06
C ASP A 21 11.04 1.09 5.40
N GLY A 22 10.36 0.64 6.47
CA GLY A 22 10.90 0.57 7.82
C GLY A 22 10.84 1.91 8.59
N HIS A 23 10.32 2.97 7.98
CA HIS A 23 10.20 4.30 8.57
C HIS A 23 8.73 4.76 8.61
N PRO A 24 7.94 4.33 9.63
CA PRO A 24 6.48 4.53 9.68
C PRO A 24 5.98 6.00 9.69
N HIS A 25 6.87 6.96 9.90
CA HIS A 25 6.60 8.41 9.84
C HIS A 25 6.94 9.06 8.50
N ALA A 26 7.65 8.33 7.62
CA ALA A 26 8.09 8.75 6.30
C ALA A 26 7.54 7.86 5.16
N ASP A 27 6.81 6.76 5.47
CA ASP A 27 6.09 5.85 4.55
C ASP A 27 5.24 6.62 3.51
N SER A 28 5.90 7.15 2.49
CA SER A 28 5.29 7.96 1.46
C SER A 28 6.10 7.67 0.23
N VAL A 29 5.68 6.65 -0.52
CA VAL A 29 6.21 6.45 -1.86
C VAL A 29 5.48 7.45 -2.74
N GLY A 30 6.20 8.50 -3.14
CA GLY A 30 5.73 9.45 -4.12
C GLY A 30 5.90 8.84 -5.49
N LEU A 31 4.78 8.53 -6.14
CA LEU A 31 4.77 7.90 -7.46
C LEU A 31 4.15 8.85 -8.47
N GLN A 32 4.84 9.02 -9.58
CA GLN A 32 4.41 9.91 -10.65
C GLN A 32 3.41 9.19 -11.55
N LEU A 33 2.21 9.76 -11.74
CA LEU A 33 1.20 9.21 -12.64
C LEU A 33 1.79 8.97 -14.04
N GLY A 34 1.70 7.73 -14.51
CA GLY A 34 2.19 7.31 -15.82
C GLY A 34 3.55 6.60 -15.84
N GLN A 35 4.26 6.49 -14.71
CA GLN A 35 5.43 5.60 -14.59
C GLN A 35 5.07 4.19 -14.10
N GLU A 36 3.91 4.02 -13.46
CA GLU A 36 3.48 2.74 -12.91
C GLU A 36 2.67 1.90 -13.91
N ASP A 37 2.88 0.59 -13.86
CA ASP A 37 2.08 -0.39 -14.61
C ASP A 37 0.64 -0.40 -14.07
N GLY A 38 -0.36 -0.60 -14.94
CA GLY A 38 -1.78 -0.52 -14.56
C GLY A 38 -2.16 -1.48 -13.42
N ALA A 39 -1.49 -2.62 -13.34
CA ALA A 39 -1.66 -3.61 -12.26
C ALA A 39 -1.26 -3.07 -10.88
N TRP A 40 -0.32 -2.12 -10.82
CA TRP A 40 0.08 -1.50 -9.56
C TRP A 40 -0.98 -0.50 -9.08
N LEU A 41 -1.54 0.30 -9.99
CA LEU A 41 -2.63 1.24 -9.67
C LEU A 41 -3.88 0.49 -9.19
N GLU A 42 -4.25 -0.62 -9.83
CA GLU A 42 -5.34 -1.48 -9.37
C GLU A 42 -5.09 -2.05 -7.97
N ALA A 43 -3.84 -2.45 -7.68
CA ALA A 43 -3.49 -2.93 -6.34
C ALA A 43 -3.55 -1.83 -5.29
N ALA A 44 -3.10 -0.61 -5.61
CA ALA A 44 -3.16 0.54 -4.72
C ALA A 44 -4.60 0.94 -4.38
N ASP A 45 -5.47 1.05 -5.39
CA ASP A 45 -6.90 1.34 -5.21
C ASP A 45 -7.61 0.25 -4.38
N SER A 46 -7.27 -1.01 -4.64
CA SER A 46 -7.80 -2.13 -3.88
C SER A 46 -7.36 -2.09 -2.41
N LEU A 47 -6.09 -1.79 -2.12
CA LEU A 47 -5.58 -1.65 -0.75
C LEU A 47 -6.19 -0.45 -0.03
N GLN A 48 -6.49 0.63 -0.74
CA GLN A 48 -7.22 1.78 -0.19
C GLN A 48 -8.66 1.39 0.17
N THR A 49 -9.36 0.69 -0.72
CA THR A 49 -10.72 0.18 -0.47
C THR A 49 -10.78 -0.76 0.73
N LEU A 50 -9.72 -1.55 0.95
CA LEU A 50 -9.58 -2.44 2.11
C LEU A 50 -9.15 -1.71 3.40
N GLY A 51 -8.88 -0.40 3.35
CA GLY A 51 -8.43 0.39 4.50
C GLY A 51 -7.01 0.07 4.96
N LEU A 52 -6.20 -0.57 4.11
CA LEU A 52 -4.83 -0.97 4.41
C LEU A 52 -3.80 0.08 3.96
N ALA A 53 -4.18 0.93 2.99
CA ALA A 53 -3.39 2.05 2.53
C ALA A 53 -4.25 3.32 2.44
N GLU A 54 -3.62 4.47 2.59
CA GLU A 54 -4.18 5.79 2.31
C GLU A 54 -3.52 6.35 1.06
N LEU A 55 -4.33 6.79 0.09
CA LEU A 55 -3.87 7.46 -1.11
C LEU A 55 -4.14 8.97 -0.97
N SER A 56 -3.11 9.78 -1.23
CA SER A 56 -3.17 11.23 -1.21
C SER A 56 -2.63 11.80 -2.51
N PHE A 57 -3.39 12.69 -3.15
CA PHE A 57 -2.94 13.37 -4.35
C PHE A 57 -1.96 14.48 -3.98
N GLY A 58 -0.74 14.39 -4.51
CA GLY A 58 0.31 15.38 -4.39
C GLY A 58 0.34 16.37 -5.56
N TRP A 59 1.43 17.14 -5.63
CA TRP A 59 1.64 18.14 -6.68
C TRP A 59 2.18 17.49 -7.97
N GLN A 60 1.87 18.08 -9.14
CA GLN A 60 2.29 17.61 -10.47
C GLN A 60 1.92 16.15 -10.82
N GLY A 61 0.74 15.68 -10.40
CA GLY A 61 0.29 14.32 -10.73
C GLY A 61 1.09 13.24 -10.01
N VAL A 62 1.79 13.58 -8.94
CA VAL A 62 2.32 12.59 -7.99
C VAL A 62 1.18 12.17 -7.08
N PHE A 63 0.98 10.87 -6.89
CA PHE A 63 0.19 10.37 -5.76
C PHE A 63 1.14 9.80 -4.71
N TRP A 64 0.74 9.95 -3.47
CA TRP A 64 1.41 9.42 -2.30
C TRP A 64 0.57 8.28 -1.76
N LEU A 65 1.18 7.12 -1.59
CA LEU A 65 0.54 5.98 -0.96
C LEU A 65 1.26 5.70 0.36
N ARG A 66 0.48 5.49 1.42
CA ARG A 66 0.98 5.25 2.77
C ARG A 66 0.23 4.09 3.42
N LEU A 67 0.92 3.27 4.22
CA LEU A 67 0.28 2.24 5.01
C LEU A 67 -0.53 2.82 6.18
N THR A 68 -1.74 2.30 6.37
CA THR A 68 -2.49 2.52 7.60
C THR A 68 -1.90 1.67 8.74
N PRO A 69 -2.24 1.94 10.01
CA PRO A 69 -1.91 1.04 11.11
C PRO A 69 -2.36 -0.41 10.85
N ALA A 70 -3.53 -0.61 10.22
CA ALA A 70 -4.03 -1.93 9.85
C ALA A 70 -3.16 -2.61 8.78
N GLY A 71 -2.77 -1.87 7.73
CA GLY A 71 -1.84 -2.37 6.71
C GLY A 71 -0.51 -2.83 7.31
N ARG A 72 0.07 -2.04 8.21
CA ARG A 72 1.31 -2.39 8.93
C ARG A 72 1.14 -3.62 9.82
N SER A 73 0.06 -3.71 10.59
CA SER A 73 -0.21 -4.90 11.41
C SER A 73 -0.35 -6.17 10.56
N MET A 74 -0.88 -6.05 9.34
CA MET A 74 -1.01 -7.20 8.44
C MET A 74 0.33 -7.69 7.91
N LEU A 75 1.33 -6.80 7.76
CA LEU A 75 2.71 -7.17 7.45
C LEU A 75 3.46 -7.73 8.65
N MET A 76 3.25 -7.16 9.85
CA MET A 76 3.90 -7.62 11.09
C MET A 76 3.44 -9.01 11.56
N GLY A 77 2.25 -9.46 11.15
CA GLY A 77 1.79 -10.85 11.34
C GLY A 77 2.68 -11.91 10.67
N ARG A 78 3.73 -11.51 9.95
CA ARG A 78 4.75 -12.33 9.31
C ARG A 78 5.91 -12.72 10.25
N SER A 79 5.95 -12.18 11.47
CA SER A 79 7.03 -12.37 12.46
C SER A 79 6.63 -13.12 13.73
N ALA A 80 5.56 -13.92 13.71
CA ALA A 80 5.20 -14.84 14.80
C ALA A 80 5.20 -16.29 14.33
#